data_AF-A0A352PXP7-F1
#
_entry.id   AF-A0A352PXP7-F1
#
_cell.length_a   1.000
_cell.length_b   1.000
_cell.length_c   1.000
_cell.angle_alpha   90.00
_cell.angle_beta   90.00
_cell.angle_gamma   90.00
#
_symmetry.space_group_name_H-M   'P 1'
#
loop_
_entity.id
_entity.type
_entity.pdbx_description
1 polymer ?
#
loop_
_entity_poly.entity_id
_entity_poly.type
_entity_poly.pdbx_seq_one_letter_code
_entity_poly.pdbx_strand_id
1 'polypeptide(L)'
;VETAVEAMKIGAREYLMKPFDPEALVAMVGGIYEKHERIGERQLEVGAIILSAGFSSFDPAPLADTTGYREYPDVVTSTEFERLVSASGPTGGKLVRPSDGKEIRRIAWLQCVGSRNLKLDADYCSSICCMFAIKEAVLAKEHSGGALETAIFYMDMRTFGKDFQRYRDEAEREHGVRFLRSRAHSVEPDSDGGGLRIGYTDIQGRMQDESFDLVV
;
A
#
# COMPACT_ATOMS: atom_id res chain seq x y z
N VAL A 1 -41.24 -13.97 -30.43
CA VAL A 1 -39.98 -14.75 -30.46
C VAL A 1 -38.92 -14.01 -31.29
N GLU A 2 -39.24 -13.52 -32.50
CA GLU A 2 -38.31 -12.69 -33.30
C GLU A 2 -37.80 -11.43 -32.60
N THR A 3 -38.63 -10.77 -31.78
CA THR A 3 -38.24 -9.58 -31.01
C THR A 3 -37.20 -9.83 -29.91
N ALA A 4 -37.14 -11.04 -29.35
CA ALA A 4 -36.17 -11.39 -28.31
C ALA A 4 -34.79 -11.69 -28.92
N VAL A 5 -34.75 -12.23 -30.13
CA VAL A 5 -33.51 -12.53 -30.86
C VAL A 5 -32.84 -11.24 -31.34
N GLU A 6 -33.62 -10.24 -31.78
CA GLU A 6 -33.03 -8.94 -32.13
C GLU A 6 -32.58 -8.14 -30.90
N ALA A 7 -33.27 -8.25 -29.77
CA ALA A 7 -32.83 -7.65 -28.52
C ALA A 7 -31.48 -8.21 -28.01
N MET A 8 -31.11 -9.44 -28.38
CA MET A 8 -29.82 -10.04 -28.02
C MET A 8 -28.65 -9.60 -28.91
N LYS A 9 -28.90 -9.10 -30.13
CA LYS A 9 -27.84 -8.58 -31.02
C LYS A 9 -27.38 -7.19 -30.60
N ILE A 10 -28.26 -6.46 -29.92
CA ILE A 10 -27.96 -5.19 -29.29
C ILE A 10 -27.26 -5.52 -27.96
N GLY A 11 -25.93 -5.40 -27.92
CA GLY A 11 -25.13 -5.80 -26.76
C GLY A 11 -25.69 -5.25 -25.44
N ALA A 12 -25.52 -6.01 -24.35
CA ALA A 12 -26.07 -5.73 -23.01
C ALA A 12 -25.84 -4.29 -22.49
N ARG A 13 -24.89 -3.57 -23.06
CA ARG A 13 -24.56 -2.18 -22.74
C ARG A 13 -25.64 -1.17 -23.15
N GLU A 14 -26.39 -1.41 -24.22
CA GLU A 14 -27.50 -0.53 -24.64
C GLU A 14 -28.81 -0.87 -23.91
N TYR A 15 -29.02 -2.15 -23.53
CA TYR A 15 -30.20 -2.58 -22.76
C TYR A 15 -30.15 -2.13 -21.28
N LEU A 16 -28.95 -1.86 -20.76
CA LEU A 16 -28.72 -1.42 -19.38
C LEU A 16 -28.85 0.10 -19.17
N MET A 17 -29.11 0.87 -20.21
CA MET A 17 -29.54 2.25 -20.05
C MET A 17 -31.06 2.27 -19.86
N LYS A 18 -31.52 1.97 -18.64
CA LYS A 18 -32.78 2.58 -18.18
C LYS A 18 -32.70 4.07 -18.55
N PRO A 19 -33.76 4.72 -19.07
CA PRO A 19 -33.71 6.14 -19.35
C PRO A 19 -33.22 6.82 -18.07
N PHE A 20 -32.02 7.40 -18.14
CA PHE A 20 -31.43 8.14 -17.05
C PHE A 20 -32.30 9.37 -16.92
N ASP A 21 -33.24 9.32 -15.98
CA ASP A 21 -34.06 10.45 -15.60
C ASP A 21 -33.29 11.20 -14.50
N PRO A 22 -32.64 12.33 -14.85
CA PRO A 22 -31.87 13.09 -13.87
C PRO A 22 -32.78 13.63 -12.77
N GLU A 23 -34.06 13.90 -13.05
CA GLU A 23 -35.00 14.44 -12.07
C GLU A 23 -35.35 13.36 -11.03
N ALA A 24 -35.59 12.13 -11.47
CA ALA A 24 -35.80 11.00 -10.56
C ALA A 24 -34.56 10.69 -9.72
N LEU A 25 -33.35 10.79 -10.30
CA LEU A 25 -32.11 10.60 -9.55
C LEU A 25 -31.89 11.73 -8.54
N VAL A 26 -32.08 12.99 -8.93
CA VAL A 26 -31.93 14.16 -8.05
C VAL A 26 -32.94 14.10 -6.91
N ALA A 27 -34.20 13.72 -7.18
CA ALA A 27 -35.21 13.53 -6.14
C ALA A 27 -34.84 12.39 -5.18
N MET A 28 -34.31 11.28 -5.70
CA MET A 28 -33.85 10.15 -4.88
C MET A 28 -32.64 10.53 -4.02
N VAL A 29 -31.64 11.20 -4.60
CA VAL A 29 -30.46 11.70 -3.88
C VAL A 29 -30.87 12.74 -2.84
N GLY A 30 -31.79 13.65 -3.17
CA GLY A 30 -32.37 14.62 -2.24
C GLY A 30 -33.07 13.94 -1.07
N GLY A 31 -33.92 12.93 -1.32
CA GLY A 31 -34.59 12.18 -0.26
C GLY A 31 -33.63 11.35 0.61
N ILE A 32 -32.56 10.79 0.02
CA ILE A 32 -31.48 10.15 0.78
C ILE A 32 -30.73 11.19 1.63
N TYR A 33 -30.40 12.34 1.05
CA TYR A 33 -29.71 13.43 1.72
C TYR A 33 -30.54 13.98 2.89
N GLU A 34 -31.82 14.29 2.71
CA GLU A 34 -32.73 14.71 3.80
C GLU A 34 -32.86 13.66 4.91
N LYS A 35 -32.91 12.37 4.54
CA LYS A 35 -32.92 11.26 5.50
C LYS A 35 -31.60 11.15 6.28
N HIS A 36 -30.48 11.53 5.67
CA HIS A 36 -29.17 11.61 6.31
C HIS A 36 -28.92 12.95 7.02
N GLU A 37 -29.59 14.05 6.65
CA GLU A 37 -29.43 15.36 7.29
C GLU A 37 -30.09 15.40 8.67
N ARG A 38 -31.06 14.50 8.92
CA ARG A 38 -31.69 14.29 10.22
C ARG A 38 -30.81 13.45 11.17
N ILE A 39 -29.52 13.73 11.25
CA ILE A 39 -28.65 13.28 12.35
C ILE A 39 -28.83 14.28 13.49
N GLY A 40 -29.95 14.18 14.20
CA GLY A 40 -30.09 14.81 15.50
C GLY A 40 -29.26 14.06 16.54
N GLU A 41 -28.97 14.70 17.66
CA GLU A 41 -28.43 14.03 18.84
C GLU A 41 -29.38 12.89 19.26
N ARG A 42 -28.84 11.67 19.39
CA ARG A 42 -29.62 10.49 19.81
C ARG A 42 -29.16 10.07 21.19
N GLN A 43 -30.03 10.23 22.17
CA GLN A 43 -29.81 9.67 23.50
C GLN A 43 -30.13 8.17 23.47
N LEU A 44 -29.18 7.36 23.92
CA LEU A 44 -29.29 5.91 24.01
C LEU A 44 -28.94 5.48 25.43
N GLU A 45 -29.84 4.75 26.07
CA GLU A 45 -29.54 4.08 27.34
C GLU A 45 -28.92 2.71 27.03
N VAL A 46 -27.69 2.49 27.48
CA VAL A 46 -26.93 1.26 27.20
C VAL A 46 -26.32 0.69 28.48
N GLY A 47 -26.22 -0.63 28.57
CA GLY A 47 -25.58 -1.31 29.71
C GLY A 47 -24.05 -1.33 29.62
N ALA A 48 -23.48 -1.21 28.42
CA ALA A 48 -22.03 -1.20 28.20
C ALA A 48 -21.69 -0.52 26.86
N ILE A 49 -20.45 -0.04 26.74
CA ILE A 49 -19.87 0.54 25.52
C ILE A 49 -18.59 -0.24 25.18
N ILE A 50 -18.44 -0.64 23.92
CA ILE A 50 -17.21 -1.25 23.39
C ILE A 50 -16.59 -0.25 22.41
N LEU A 51 -15.35 0.17 22.67
CA LEU A 51 -14.60 1.03 21.77
C LEU A 51 -13.76 0.18 20.81
N SER A 52 -14.10 0.22 19.53
CA SER A 52 -13.42 -0.56 18.48
C SER A 52 -13.16 0.28 17.22
N ALA A 53 -12.73 1.53 17.39
CA ALA A 53 -12.51 2.48 16.30
C ALA A 53 -11.27 2.17 15.43
N GLY A 54 -10.42 1.22 15.85
CA GLY A 54 -9.24 0.80 15.08
C GLY A 54 -8.06 1.76 15.24
N PHE A 55 -7.32 1.98 14.15
CA PHE A 55 -6.14 2.84 14.10
C PHE A 55 -6.07 3.60 12.76
N SER A 56 -5.23 4.62 12.72
CA SER A 56 -4.85 5.34 11.50
C SER A 56 -3.39 5.06 11.15
N SER A 57 -3.07 4.94 9.86
CA SER A 57 -1.68 4.81 9.41
C SER A 57 -0.92 6.11 9.65
N PHE A 58 0.38 6.00 9.95
CA PHE A 58 1.27 7.16 10.03
C PHE A 58 1.41 7.82 8.66
N ASP A 59 1.41 9.16 8.61
CA ASP A 59 1.71 9.94 7.39
C ASP A 59 3.22 10.24 7.38
N PRO A 60 4.01 9.67 6.44
CA PRO A 60 5.45 9.91 6.38
C PRO A 60 5.88 11.29 5.89
N ALA A 61 4.97 12.19 5.52
CA ALA A 61 5.33 13.51 4.99
C ALA A 61 6.29 14.33 5.90
N PRO A 62 6.20 14.27 7.25
CA PRO A 62 7.18 14.92 8.13
C PRO A 62 8.60 14.32 8.06
N LEU A 63 8.78 13.16 7.41
CA LEU A 63 10.06 12.49 7.15
C LEU A 63 10.45 12.54 5.66
N ALA A 64 9.89 13.46 4.88
CA ALA A 64 10.18 13.58 3.45
C ALA A 64 11.68 13.79 3.18
N ASP A 65 12.40 14.48 4.08
CA ASP A 65 13.85 14.71 4.02
C ASP A 65 14.71 13.43 3.98
N THR A 66 14.19 12.33 4.54
CA THR A 66 14.90 11.05 4.64
C THR A 66 14.25 9.94 3.82
N THR A 67 12.96 10.05 3.54
CA THR A 67 12.18 9.02 2.84
C THR A 67 11.78 9.39 1.42
N GLY A 68 11.72 10.68 1.09
CA GLY A 68 11.22 11.18 -0.19
C GLY A 68 9.70 11.08 -0.38
N TYR A 69 8.94 10.72 0.66
CA TYR A 69 7.49 10.55 0.55
C TYR A 69 6.77 11.88 0.23
N ARG A 70 5.88 11.85 -0.77
CA ARG A 70 5.23 13.01 -1.43
C ARG A 70 6.16 13.94 -2.22
N GLU A 71 7.48 13.77 -2.15
CA GLU A 71 8.41 14.45 -3.04
C GLU A 71 8.64 13.63 -4.32
N TYR A 72 8.76 12.32 -4.18
CA TYR A 72 8.96 11.38 -5.27
C TYR A 72 7.72 10.50 -5.44
N PRO A 73 7.08 10.46 -6.64
CA PRO A 73 5.89 9.66 -6.87
C PRO A 73 6.10 8.15 -6.65
N ASP A 74 7.33 7.68 -6.80
CA ASP A 74 7.71 6.28 -6.66
C ASP A 74 8.08 5.89 -5.21
N VAL A 75 7.87 6.81 -4.25
CA VAL A 75 7.86 6.51 -2.81
C VAL A 75 6.41 6.44 -2.35
N VAL A 76 5.99 5.26 -1.91
CA VAL A 76 4.61 4.98 -1.48
C VAL A 76 4.60 4.42 -0.08
N THR A 77 3.49 4.53 0.63
CA THR A 77 3.26 3.78 1.87
C THR A 77 2.88 2.33 1.57
N SER A 78 3.02 1.45 2.56
CA SER A 78 2.59 0.05 2.44
C SER A 78 1.10 -0.08 2.09
N THR A 79 0.24 0.79 2.63
CA THR A 79 -1.20 0.82 2.28
C THR A 79 -1.43 1.22 0.82
N GLU A 80 -0.66 2.17 0.29
CA GLU A 80 -0.73 2.54 -1.12
C GLU A 80 -0.20 1.41 -2.01
N PHE A 81 0.89 0.76 -1.61
CA PHE A 81 1.42 -0.42 -2.29
C PHE A 81 0.38 -1.56 -2.37
N GLU A 82 -0.34 -1.83 -1.28
CA GLU A 82 -1.47 -2.78 -1.28
C GLU A 82 -2.55 -2.42 -2.29
N ARG A 83 -2.82 -1.11 -2.49
CA ARG A 83 -3.73 -0.66 -3.54
C ARG A 83 -3.13 -0.88 -4.93
N LEU A 84 -1.83 -0.67 -5.14
CA LEU A 84 -1.15 -0.90 -6.42
C LEU A 84 -1.14 -2.38 -6.81
N VAL A 85 -0.93 -3.31 -5.89
CA VAL A 85 -0.90 -4.75 -6.20
C VAL A 85 -2.30 -5.40 -6.24
N SER A 86 -3.30 -4.73 -5.67
CA SER A 86 -4.68 -5.21 -5.66
C SER A 86 -5.31 -5.22 -7.06
N ALA A 87 -5.98 -6.32 -7.43
CA ALA A 87 -6.73 -6.45 -8.68
C ALA A 87 -7.87 -5.41 -8.82
N SER A 88 -8.50 -5.00 -7.72
CA SER A 88 -9.48 -3.90 -7.67
C SER A 88 -8.82 -2.53 -7.41
N GLY A 89 -7.50 -2.46 -7.55
CA GLY A 89 -6.68 -1.27 -7.38
C GLY A 89 -6.70 -0.34 -8.59
N PRO A 90 -6.15 0.88 -8.47
CA PRO A 90 -6.09 1.85 -9.57
C PRO A 90 -5.30 1.33 -10.79
N THR A 91 -4.37 0.41 -10.59
CA THR A 91 -3.53 -0.21 -11.64
C THR A 91 -4.09 -1.56 -12.12
N GLY A 92 -5.21 -2.03 -11.56
CA GLY A 92 -5.75 -3.37 -11.83
C GLY A 92 -4.81 -4.50 -11.39
N GLY A 93 -3.93 -4.24 -10.41
CA GLY A 93 -2.94 -5.17 -9.88
C GLY A 93 -1.59 -5.14 -10.60
N LYS A 94 -1.43 -4.35 -11.68
CA LYS A 94 -0.16 -4.26 -12.41
C LYS A 94 0.90 -3.53 -11.57
N LEU A 95 2.07 -4.16 -11.42
CA LEU A 95 3.24 -3.57 -10.76
C LEU A 95 3.96 -2.57 -11.68
N VAL A 96 3.39 -1.37 -11.76
CA VAL A 96 3.92 -0.25 -12.54
C VAL A 96 4.22 0.95 -11.64
N ARG A 97 5.24 1.73 -12.01
CA ARG A 97 5.64 2.93 -11.28
C ARG A 97 4.55 4.00 -11.33
N PRO A 98 4.21 4.63 -10.20
CA PRO A 98 3.30 5.78 -10.20
C PRO A 98 3.78 6.96 -11.05
N SER A 99 5.09 7.19 -11.16
CA SER A 99 5.64 8.35 -11.88
C SER A 99 5.41 8.30 -13.39
N ASP A 100 5.67 7.15 -14.03
CA ASP A 100 5.75 7.03 -15.48
C ASP A 100 5.10 5.76 -16.06
N GLY A 101 4.50 4.92 -15.22
CA GLY A 101 3.81 3.70 -15.63
C GLY A 101 4.73 2.60 -16.15
N LYS A 102 6.06 2.72 -16.02
CA LYS A 102 6.98 1.66 -16.40
C LYS A 102 6.93 0.49 -15.42
N GLU A 103 7.30 -0.68 -15.92
CA GLU A 103 7.40 -1.90 -15.12
C GLU A 103 8.45 -1.76 -14.00
N ILE A 104 8.06 -2.17 -12.80
CA ILE A 104 8.93 -2.18 -11.61
C ILE A 104 9.76 -3.46 -11.61
N ARG A 105 11.08 -3.36 -11.47
CA ARG A 105 11.99 -4.51 -11.38
C ARG A 105 12.64 -4.65 -10.01
N ARG A 106 12.76 -3.55 -9.26
CA ARG A 106 13.35 -3.54 -7.91
C ARG A 106 12.51 -2.75 -6.93
N ILE A 107 12.17 -3.36 -5.79
CA ILE A 107 11.41 -2.70 -4.70
C ILE A 107 12.18 -2.79 -3.39
N ALA A 108 12.23 -1.67 -2.67
CA ALA A 108 12.74 -1.59 -1.30
C ALA A 108 11.60 -1.32 -0.31
N TRP A 109 11.58 -2.03 0.82
CA TRP A 109 10.72 -1.73 1.96
C TRP A 109 11.52 -1.17 3.12
N LEU A 110 11.12 -0.02 3.65
CA LEU A 110 11.75 0.67 4.76
C LEU A 110 11.00 0.40 6.06
N GLN A 111 11.59 -0.40 6.95
CA GLN A 111 10.95 -0.70 8.23
C GLN A 111 11.08 0.45 9.23
N CYS A 112 10.11 0.51 10.15
CA CYS A 112 10.07 1.45 11.27
C CYS A 112 9.92 2.93 10.85
N VAL A 113 9.36 3.22 9.67
CA VAL A 113 8.91 4.58 9.33
C VAL A 113 7.76 4.96 10.27
N GLY A 114 7.89 6.09 10.98
CA GLY A 114 6.90 6.51 11.99
C GLY A 114 6.85 5.66 13.28
N SER A 115 7.85 4.82 13.54
CA SER A 115 7.93 4.00 14.75
C SER A 115 9.37 3.84 15.21
N ARG A 116 9.59 3.56 16.49
CA ARG A 116 10.94 3.46 17.06
C ARG A 116 11.81 4.67 16.64
N ASN A 117 11.20 5.85 16.73
CA ASN A 117 11.80 7.12 16.34
C ASN A 117 11.53 8.17 17.42
N LEU A 118 12.53 8.39 18.28
CA LEU A 118 12.45 9.34 19.38
C LEU A 118 12.29 10.79 18.90
N LYS A 119 12.74 11.13 17.68
CA LYS A 119 12.54 12.49 17.12
C LYS A 119 11.06 12.80 16.85
N LEU A 120 10.24 11.76 16.67
CA LEU A 120 8.80 11.88 16.44
C LEU A 120 7.97 11.57 17.68
N ASP A 121 8.61 11.41 18.86
CA ASP A 121 7.95 10.92 20.08
C ASP A 121 7.23 9.56 19.86
N ALA A 122 7.77 8.74 18.95
CA ALA A 122 7.23 7.44 18.59
C ALA A 122 8.17 6.33 19.10
N ASP A 123 8.31 6.22 20.41
CA ASP A 123 9.20 5.24 21.08
C ASP A 123 8.65 3.80 21.08
N TYR A 124 7.46 3.60 20.53
CA TYR A 124 6.79 2.31 20.39
C TYR A 124 7.13 1.59 19.08
N CYS A 125 6.73 0.31 19.02
CA CYS A 125 6.75 -0.49 17.80
C CYS A 125 5.31 -0.72 17.32
N SER A 126 5.04 -0.44 16.04
CA SER A 126 3.74 -0.71 15.40
C SER A 126 3.40 -2.19 15.25
N SER A 127 4.29 -3.09 15.67
CA SER A 127 4.08 -4.54 15.87
C SER A 127 3.75 -5.40 14.64
N ILE A 128 3.19 -4.83 13.57
CA ILE A 128 2.71 -5.56 12.39
C ILE A 128 3.55 -5.30 11.13
N CYS A 129 4.33 -4.22 11.11
CA CYS A 129 5.04 -3.75 9.90
C CYS A 129 6.04 -4.74 9.32
N CYS A 130 6.77 -5.44 10.18
CA CYS A 130 7.65 -6.51 9.74
C CYS A 130 6.93 -7.58 8.92
N MET A 131 5.73 -7.99 9.36
CA MET A 131 5.00 -9.08 8.72
C MET A 131 4.29 -8.66 7.44
N PHE A 132 3.67 -7.47 7.40
CA PHE A 132 3.05 -7.02 6.16
C PHE A 132 4.10 -6.76 5.08
N ALA A 133 5.31 -6.29 5.43
CA ALA A 133 6.36 -6.06 4.46
C ALA A 133 6.91 -7.36 3.87
N ILE A 134 7.06 -8.41 4.69
CA ILE A 134 7.40 -9.75 4.18
C ILE A 134 6.31 -10.25 3.23
N LYS A 135 5.04 -10.11 3.63
CA LYS A 135 3.89 -10.51 2.80
C LYS A 135 3.86 -9.76 1.47
N GLU A 136 4.05 -8.44 1.50
CA GLU A 136 4.10 -7.59 0.32
C GLU A 136 5.25 -7.97 -0.61
N ALA A 137 6.45 -8.21 -0.08
CA ALA A 137 7.61 -8.61 -0.87
C ALA A 137 7.42 -9.97 -1.56
N VAL A 138 6.86 -10.96 -0.84
CA VAL A 138 6.52 -12.27 -1.41
C VAL A 138 5.45 -12.13 -2.49
N LEU A 139 4.36 -11.41 -2.21
CA LEU A 139 3.27 -11.19 -3.16
C LEU A 139 3.76 -10.48 -4.44
N ALA A 140 4.61 -9.46 -4.29
CA ALA A 140 5.18 -8.73 -5.42
C ALA A 140 6.01 -9.66 -6.32
N LYS A 141 6.83 -10.52 -5.71
CA LYS A 141 7.61 -11.53 -6.44
C LYS A 141 6.73 -12.52 -7.18
N GLU A 142 5.73 -13.08 -6.51
CA GLU A 142 4.77 -14.01 -7.15
C GLU A 142 4.04 -13.34 -8.32
N HIS A 143 3.59 -12.09 -8.14
CA HIS A 143 2.89 -11.34 -9.17
C HIS A 143 3.78 -11.04 -10.40
N SER A 144 5.08 -10.83 -10.18
CA SER A 144 6.06 -10.60 -11.25
C SER A 144 6.55 -11.87 -11.97
N GLY A 145 6.10 -13.07 -11.56
CA GLY A 145 6.65 -14.33 -12.05
C GLY A 145 8.07 -14.64 -11.56
N GLY A 146 8.50 -14.00 -10.46
CA GLY A 146 9.75 -14.28 -9.75
C GLY A 146 10.96 -13.42 -10.13
N ALA A 147 10.88 -12.62 -11.20
CA ALA A 147 12.00 -11.81 -11.68
C ALA A 147 12.27 -10.55 -10.83
N LEU A 148 11.30 -10.10 -10.03
CA LEU A 148 11.41 -8.91 -9.20
C LEU A 148 12.46 -9.06 -8.08
N GLU A 149 13.35 -8.08 -7.97
CA GLU A 149 14.26 -7.97 -6.83
C GLU A 149 13.57 -7.23 -5.68
N THR A 150 13.65 -7.79 -4.47
CA THR A 150 13.02 -7.20 -3.28
C THR A 150 14.02 -7.10 -2.15
N ALA A 151 14.08 -5.95 -1.49
CA ALA A 151 14.92 -5.72 -0.32
C ALA A 151 14.11 -5.13 0.84
N ILE A 152 14.21 -5.70 2.02
CA ILE A 152 13.59 -5.18 3.25
C ILE A 152 14.70 -4.64 4.15
N PHE A 153 14.72 -3.33 4.36
CA PHE A 153 15.64 -2.63 5.25
C PHE A 153 15.08 -2.58 6.67
N TYR A 154 15.76 -3.20 7.62
CA TYR A 154 15.26 -3.37 8.97
C TYR A 154 16.33 -3.23 10.06
N MET A 155 15.90 -2.91 11.28
CA MET A 155 16.76 -2.96 12.48
C MET A 155 16.70 -4.33 13.14
N ASP A 156 15.48 -4.75 13.51
CA ASP A 156 15.17 -6.06 14.08
C ASP A 156 13.89 -6.57 13.44
N MET A 157 13.92 -7.80 12.93
CA MET A 157 12.75 -8.43 12.32
C MET A 157 11.87 -9.02 13.43
N ARG A 158 10.64 -8.53 13.58
CA ARG A 158 9.74 -8.90 14.67
C ARG A 158 8.66 -9.88 14.19
N THR A 159 9.02 -11.16 14.18
CA THR A 159 8.24 -12.32 13.71
C THR A 159 7.71 -13.16 14.89
N PHE A 160 7.12 -12.52 15.91
CA PHE A 160 6.78 -13.15 17.19
C PHE A 160 5.48 -13.99 17.21
N GLY A 161 4.72 -14.01 16.11
CA GLY A 161 3.51 -14.83 15.99
C GLY A 161 3.82 -16.31 15.70
N LYS A 162 2.83 -17.18 15.93
CA LYS A 162 2.93 -18.59 15.52
C LYS A 162 3.20 -18.66 14.02
N ASP A 163 4.21 -19.42 13.63
CA ASP A 163 4.66 -19.62 12.24
C ASP A 163 5.23 -18.37 11.54
N PHE A 164 5.32 -17.21 12.19
CA PHE A 164 5.82 -15.99 11.55
C PHE A 164 7.31 -16.08 11.21
N GLN A 165 8.10 -16.71 12.08
CA GLN A 165 9.51 -16.98 11.79
C GLN A 165 9.66 -17.91 10.59
N ARG A 166 8.84 -18.98 10.53
CA ARG A 166 8.84 -19.90 9.39
C ARG A 166 8.52 -19.17 8.09
N TYR A 167 7.49 -18.32 8.09
CA TYR A 167 7.11 -17.51 6.92
C TYR A 167 8.23 -16.57 6.46
N ARG A 168 8.94 -15.94 7.41
CA ARG A 168 10.12 -15.13 7.10
C ARG A 168 11.24 -15.95 6.45
N ASP A 169 11.49 -17.16 6.96
CA ASP A 169 12.55 -18.03 6.46
C ASP A 169 12.21 -18.59 5.07
N GLU A 170 10.92 -18.92 4.83
CA GLU A 170 10.40 -19.28 3.51
C GLU A 170 10.54 -18.10 2.52
N ALA A 171 10.19 -16.88 2.93
CA ALA A 171 10.35 -15.68 2.11
C ALA A 171 11.81 -15.48 1.66
N GLU A 172 12.79 -15.71 2.55
CA GLU A 172 14.21 -15.63 2.20
C GLU A 172 14.65 -16.78 1.28
N ARG A 173 14.34 -18.03 1.66
CA ARG A 173 14.93 -19.22 1.02
C ARG A 173 14.25 -19.60 -0.28
N GLU A 174 12.93 -19.44 -0.37
CA GLU A 174 12.12 -19.92 -1.49
C GLU A 174 11.81 -18.79 -2.49
N HIS A 175 11.55 -17.58 -1.98
CA HIS A 175 11.23 -16.42 -2.82
C HIS A 175 12.45 -15.52 -3.08
N GLY A 176 13.53 -15.65 -2.31
CA GLY A 176 14.73 -14.82 -2.47
C GLY A 176 14.50 -13.38 -2.03
N VAL A 177 13.67 -13.14 -1.02
CA VAL A 177 13.51 -11.82 -0.40
C VAL A 177 14.80 -11.46 0.35
N ARG A 178 15.42 -10.32 0.01
CA ARG A 178 16.64 -9.86 0.67
C ARG A 178 16.31 -9.14 1.97
N PHE A 179 16.92 -9.57 3.06
CA PHE A 179 16.78 -8.94 4.37
C PHE A 179 18.05 -8.15 4.70
N LEU A 180 17.99 -6.83 4.60
CA LEU A 180 19.12 -5.93 4.84
C LEU A 180 19.00 -5.34 6.24
N ARG A 181 19.88 -5.78 7.15
CA ARG A 181 19.91 -5.27 8.53
C ARG A 181 20.57 -3.90 8.60
N SER A 182 19.82 -2.88 8.17
CA SER A 182 20.16 -1.47 8.27
C SER A 182 18.89 -0.63 8.32
N ARG A 183 18.95 0.50 9.03
CA ARG A 183 18.00 1.59 8.82
C ARG A 183 18.49 2.40 7.62
N ALA A 184 17.65 2.61 6.61
CA ALA A 184 18.01 3.49 5.50
C ALA A 184 18.31 4.91 6.02
N HIS A 185 19.32 5.55 5.46
CA HIS A 185 19.73 6.90 5.82
C HIS A 185 18.93 7.95 5.04
N SER A 186 18.96 7.85 3.71
CA SER A 186 18.26 8.74 2.79
C SER A 186 17.77 8.00 1.55
N VAL A 187 16.66 8.49 1.01
CA VAL A 187 16.13 8.13 -0.32
C VAL A 187 16.27 9.36 -1.20
N GLU A 188 16.95 9.22 -2.33
CA GLU A 188 17.26 10.32 -3.25
C GLU A 188 16.98 9.88 -4.69
N PRO A 189 16.71 10.80 -5.63
CA PRO A 189 16.58 10.43 -7.03
C PRO A 189 17.93 9.91 -7.57
N ASP A 190 17.85 8.88 -8.40
CA ASP A 190 19.03 8.37 -9.09
C ASP A 190 19.54 9.36 -10.14
N SER A 191 20.83 9.32 -10.47
CA SER A 191 21.46 10.26 -11.41
C SER A 191 20.83 10.23 -12.80
N ASP A 192 20.28 9.07 -13.18
CA ASP A 192 19.73 8.80 -14.49
C ASP A 192 18.24 9.18 -14.57
N GLY A 193 17.67 9.74 -13.48
CA GLY A 193 16.32 10.28 -13.38
C GLY A 193 15.20 9.24 -13.40
N GLY A 194 15.55 7.96 -13.43
CA GLY A 194 14.61 6.85 -13.61
C GLY A 194 14.41 5.96 -12.39
N GLY A 195 14.98 6.26 -11.22
CA GLY A 195 14.88 5.42 -10.04
C GLY A 195 15.19 6.18 -8.75
N LEU A 196 15.21 5.46 -7.64
CA LEU A 196 15.46 5.97 -6.29
C LEU A 196 16.70 5.28 -5.70
N ARG A 197 17.72 6.06 -5.37
CA ARG A 197 18.92 5.62 -4.67
C ARG A 197 18.68 5.65 -3.16
N ILE A 198 18.98 4.54 -2.49
CA ILE A 198 18.92 4.42 -1.04
C ILE A 198 20.35 4.34 -0.49
N GLY A 199 20.72 5.32 0.32
CA GLY A 199 21.95 5.30 1.10
C GLY A 199 21.75 4.55 2.41
N TYR A 200 22.62 3.60 2.74
CA TYR A 200 22.56 2.83 3.99
C TYR A 200 23.95 2.35 4.45
N THR A 201 24.02 1.82 5.67
CA THR A 201 25.26 1.27 6.22
C THR A 201 25.13 -0.25 6.35
N ASP A 202 26.08 -1.00 5.80
CA ASP A 202 26.09 -2.45 5.96
C ASP A 202 26.50 -2.88 7.38
N ILE A 203 26.39 -4.18 7.67
CA ILE A 203 26.77 -4.74 8.97
C ILE A 203 28.27 -4.57 9.31
N GLN A 204 29.10 -4.24 8.33
CA GLN A 204 30.53 -3.97 8.51
C GLN A 204 30.81 -2.47 8.71
N GLY A 205 29.78 -1.63 8.73
CA GLY A 205 29.91 -0.18 8.92
C GLY A 205 30.26 0.57 7.63
N ARG A 206 30.19 -0.07 6.46
CA ARG A 206 30.50 0.58 5.18
C ARG A 206 29.24 1.21 4.60
N MET A 207 29.38 2.43 4.09
CA MET A 207 28.32 3.08 3.33
C MET A 207 28.09 2.34 2.01
N GLN A 208 26.84 2.12 1.67
CA GLN A 208 26.36 1.51 0.44
C GLN A 208 25.28 2.40 -0.16
N ASP A 209 25.23 2.40 -1.48
CA ASP A 209 24.18 3.04 -2.26
C ASP A 209 23.60 2.00 -3.22
N GLU A 210 22.28 1.88 -3.25
CA GLU A 210 21.60 0.94 -4.13
C GLU A 210 20.33 1.55 -4.74
N SER A 211 20.13 1.33 -6.04
CA SER A 211 19.02 1.90 -6.80
C SER A 211 17.82 0.95 -6.91
N PHE A 212 16.63 1.50 -6.67
CA PHE A 212 15.33 0.83 -6.73
C PHE A 212 14.36 1.57 -7.65
N ASP A 213 13.38 0.85 -8.20
CA ASP A 213 12.32 1.44 -9.03
C ASP A 213 11.16 1.97 -8.19
N LEU A 214 10.93 1.38 -7.02
CA LEU A 214 9.89 1.75 -6.06
C LEU A 214 10.41 1.60 -4.63
N VAL A 215 10.03 2.52 -3.74
CA VAL A 215 10.29 2.45 -2.30
C VAL A 215 8.97 2.45 -1.53
N VAL A 216 8.86 1.55 -0.55
CA VAL A 216 7.68 1.27 0.27
C VAL A 216 7.97 1.46 1.76
#